data_AF-A0A7W8IEQ3-F1
#
_entry.id   AF-A0A7W8IEQ3-F1
#
_cell.length_a   1.000
_cell.length_b   1.000
_cell.length_c   1.000
_cell.angle_alpha   90.00
_cell.angle_beta   90.00
_cell.angle_gamma   90.00
#
_symmetry.space_group_name_H-M   'P 1'
#
loop_
_entity.id
_entity.type
_entity.pdbx_description
1 polymer ?
#
loop_
_entity_poly.entity_id
_entity_poly.type
_entity_poly.pdbx_seq_one_letter_code
_entity_poly.pdbx_strand_id
1 'polypeptide(L)'
;MNDKFLRPRSIRWHKRRTEMRNKSLTETIFALLLLLVTGTVAAGAQELTKAGRDRAVHYLESTKANVLEATRGLSEAQWNFKPAPDRWSVAQVMEHIAASEDFIRDNLLKKKVMVSPSGPPGRDLAKTDEAVMAMVPDRSHKAQAPGPLVPTNRYGSPEGSVKHFLESRATTEEYLKTTSGLRDHVMDGPVGKMDGYEFVLFIAAHSERHLKQINEVKADPNFPKS
;
A
#
# COMPACT_ATOMS: atom_id res chain seq x y z
N MET A 1 55.45 -108.24 -17.68
CA MET A 1 53.98 -108.28 -17.83
C MET A 1 53.49 -106.87 -18.02
N ASN A 2 52.98 -106.60 -19.23
CA ASN A 2 51.99 -105.59 -19.65
C ASN A 2 52.26 -104.11 -19.32
N ASP A 3 52.04 -103.13 -20.19
CA ASP A 3 51.74 -103.00 -21.62
C ASP A 3 51.93 -101.47 -21.87
N LYS A 4 52.80 -101.04 -22.80
CA LYS A 4 52.45 -100.52 -24.14
C LYS A 4 51.98 -99.05 -24.27
N PHE A 5 52.56 -98.42 -25.29
CA PHE A 5 52.06 -97.34 -26.18
C PHE A 5 52.24 -95.84 -25.86
N LEU A 6 53.37 -95.30 -26.36
CA LEU A 6 53.53 -94.26 -27.40
C LEU A 6 52.51 -93.07 -27.51
N ARG A 7 53.02 -91.87 -27.14
CA ARG A 7 53.00 -90.50 -27.76
C ARG A 7 51.81 -90.07 -28.67
N PRO A 8 51.33 -88.80 -28.61
CA PRO A 8 51.99 -87.70 -29.37
C PRO A 8 51.90 -86.26 -28.80
N ARG A 9 52.61 -85.37 -29.51
CA ARG A 9 52.85 -83.91 -29.34
C ARG A 9 51.57 -83.08 -29.11
N SER A 10 51.65 -82.07 -28.24
CA SER A 10 50.66 -80.99 -28.15
C SER A 10 51.18 -79.69 -28.77
N ILE A 11 50.34 -79.13 -29.65
CA ILE A 11 50.51 -77.90 -30.40
C ILE A 11 49.94 -76.73 -29.58
N ARG A 12 50.67 -75.61 -29.58
CA ARG A 12 50.35 -74.35 -28.93
C ARG A 12 49.25 -73.62 -29.69
N TRP A 13 48.13 -73.31 -29.04
CA TRP A 13 47.14 -72.34 -29.51
C TRP A 13 46.93 -71.26 -28.45
N HIS A 14 47.09 -70.00 -28.87
CA HIS A 14 46.81 -68.81 -28.07
C HIS A 14 45.31 -68.59 -27.91
N LYS A 15 44.87 -68.25 -26.69
CA LYS A 15 43.62 -67.50 -26.50
C LYS A 15 43.82 -66.49 -25.37
N ARG A 16 44.15 -65.25 -25.76
CA ARG A 16 43.95 -64.07 -24.92
C ARG A 16 42.44 -63.95 -24.67
N ARG A 17 42.03 -63.95 -23.41
CA ARG A 17 40.68 -63.56 -22.99
C ARG A 17 40.84 -62.49 -21.91
N THR A 18 40.53 -61.27 -22.28
CA THR A 18 40.36 -60.13 -21.38
C THR A 18 39.10 -60.35 -20.56
N GLU A 19 39.24 -60.60 -19.26
CA GLU A 19 38.11 -60.58 -18.33
C GLU A 19 37.80 -59.14 -17.93
N MET A 20 36.80 -58.54 -18.58
CA MET A 20 36.11 -57.38 -18.02
C MET A 20 35.12 -57.90 -16.98
N ARG A 21 35.43 -57.63 -15.71
CA ARG A 21 34.64 -58.01 -14.55
C ARG A 21 33.39 -57.13 -14.46
N ASN A 22 32.27 -57.63 -14.98
CA ASN A 22 30.93 -57.17 -14.60
C ASN A 22 30.70 -57.45 -13.11
N LYS A 23 30.54 -56.40 -12.29
CA LYS A 23 29.95 -56.52 -10.96
C LYS A 23 28.57 -55.86 -10.96
N SER A 24 27.58 -56.75 -11.04
CA SER A 24 26.28 -56.73 -10.36
C SER A 24 25.62 -55.39 -10.09
N LEU A 25 24.57 -55.12 -10.87
CA LEU A 25 23.39 -54.39 -10.44
C LEU A 25 22.81 -55.09 -9.21
N THR A 26 22.82 -54.41 -8.05
CA THR A 26 21.74 -54.33 -7.05
C THR A 26 22.29 -53.69 -5.78
N GLU A 27 21.46 -52.83 -5.20
CA GLU A 27 21.49 -52.33 -3.83
C GLU A 27 21.95 -50.87 -3.60
N THR A 28 20.99 -50.12 -3.06
CA THR A 28 21.11 -48.97 -2.15
C THR A 28 21.19 -47.58 -2.77
N ILE A 29 19.98 -47.06 -3.05
CA ILE A 29 19.50 -45.72 -2.68
C ILE A 29 20.46 -45.01 -1.72
N PHE A 30 21.09 -43.91 -2.16
CA PHE A 30 21.28 -42.64 -1.45
C PHE A 30 22.29 -41.79 -2.25
N ALA A 31 22.05 -40.48 -2.29
CA ALA A 31 22.88 -39.43 -2.90
C ALA A 31 22.75 -39.18 -4.42
N LEU A 32 21.51 -39.05 -4.89
CA LEU A 32 21.17 -37.97 -5.83
C LEU A 32 20.52 -36.84 -5.03
N LEU A 33 21.36 -36.07 -4.33
CA LEU A 33 20.97 -34.75 -3.83
C LEU A 33 20.82 -33.86 -5.06
N LEU A 34 19.63 -33.90 -5.66
CA LEU A 34 19.14 -32.83 -6.52
C LEU A 34 19.33 -31.53 -5.75
N LEU A 35 20.29 -30.72 -6.19
CA LEU A 35 20.40 -29.33 -5.82
C LEU A 35 19.23 -28.58 -6.49
N LEU A 36 18.00 -28.84 -6.02
CA LEU A 36 16.88 -27.95 -6.23
C LEU A 36 17.15 -26.75 -5.33
N VAL A 37 17.94 -25.81 -5.84
CA VAL A 37 17.87 -24.42 -5.38
C VAL A 37 16.48 -23.95 -5.78
N THR A 38 15.49 -24.20 -4.93
CA THR A 38 14.27 -23.42 -4.94
C THR A 38 14.70 -22.02 -4.55
N GLY A 39 15.07 -21.22 -5.55
CA GLY A 39 15.10 -19.78 -5.40
C GLY A 39 13.68 -19.35 -5.08
N THR A 40 13.35 -19.27 -3.79
CA THR A 40 12.27 -18.40 -3.37
C THR A 40 12.74 -17.00 -3.73
N VAL A 41 12.36 -16.53 -4.91
CA VAL A 41 12.27 -15.10 -5.12
C VAL A 41 11.16 -14.70 -4.14
N ALA A 42 11.54 -14.33 -2.91
CA ALA A 42 10.68 -13.50 -2.12
C ALA A 42 10.33 -12.36 -3.06
N ALA A 43 9.06 -12.26 -3.45
CA ALA A 43 8.55 -11.08 -4.13
C ALA A 43 8.74 -9.94 -3.12
N GLY A 44 9.95 -9.38 -3.09
CA GLY A 44 10.31 -8.28 -2.24
C GLY A 44 9.38 -7.15 -2.63
N ALA A 45 8.59 -6.70 -1.67
CA ALA A 45 7.72 -5.57 -1.88
C ALA A 45 8.55 -4.41 -2.44
N GLN A 46 8.00 -3.75 -3.45
CA GLN A 46 8.74 -2.70 -4.15
C GLN A 46 8.85 -1.50 -3.24
N GLU A 47 10.05 -1.23 -2.72
CA GLU A 47 10.31 -0.05 -1.92
C GLU A 47 9.80 1.22 -2.60
N LEU A 48 9.18 2.08 -1.80
CA LEU A 48 8.60 3.30 -2.33
C LEU A 48 9.71 4.21 -2.87
N THR A 49 9.68 4.43 -4.18
CA THR A 49 10.67 5.25 -4.88
C THR A 49 10.69 6.69 -4.38
N LYS A 50 11.83 7.37 -4.52
CA LYS A 50 11.95 8.80 -4.21
C LYS A 50 10.92 9.63 -4.96
N ALA A 51 10.72 9.38 -6.26
CA ALA A 51 9.72 10.06 -7.07
C ALA A 51 8.30 9.82 -6.54
N GLY A 52 7.98 8.60 -6.09
CA GLY A 52 6.71 8.30 -5.42
C GLY A 52 6.51 9.13 -4.15
N ARG A 53 7.53 9.20 -3.27
CA ARG A 53 7.49 10.04 -2.06
C ARG A 53 7.30 11.51 -2.39
N ASP A 54 8.10 12.04 -3.31
CA ASP A 54 8.03 13.45 -3.72
C ASP A 54 6.64 13.80 -4.28
N ARG A 55 6.03 12.91 -5.08
CA ARG A 55 4.65 13.08 -5.56
C ARG A 55 3.63 13.16 -4.43
N ALA A 56 3.70 12.26 -3.45
CA ALA A 56 2.77 12.26 -2.33
C ALA A 56 2.97 13.47 -1.41
N VAL A 57 4.22 13.88 -1.15
CA VAL A 57 4.51 15.13 -0.42
C VAL A 57 3.92 16.33 -1.15
N HIS A 58 4.14 16.44 -2.46
CA HIS A 58 3.57 17.54 -3.25
C HIS A 58 2.03 17.56 -3.18
N TYR A 59 1.39 16.39 -3.25
CA TYR A 59 -0.06 16.32 -3.18
C TYR A 59 -0.62 16.70 -1.79
N LEU A 60 0.03 16.24 -0.72
CA LEU A 60 -0.25 16.69 0.64
C LEU A 60 -0.06 18.22 0.77
N GLU A 61 1.04 18.77 0.30
CA GLU A 61 1.31 20.21 0.40
C GLU A 61 0.28 21.05 -0.37
N SER A 62 -0.03 20.65 -1.62
CA SER A 62 -1.00 21.36 -2.45
C SER A 62 -2.41 21.35 -1.87
N THR A 63 -2.87 20.22 -1.34
CA THR A 63 -4.21 20.11 -0.75
C THR A 63 -4.31 20.87 0.58
N LYS A 64 -3.24 20.88 1.38
CA LYS A 64 -3.14 21.74 2.57
C LYS A 64 -3.29 23.21 2.17
N ALA A 65 -2.49 23.69 1.23
CA ALA A 65 -2.51 25.08 0.77
C ALA A 65 -3.90 25.50 0.26
N ASN A 66 -4.55 24.64 -0.54
CA ASN A 66 -5.85 24.93 -1.11
C ASN A 66 -6.97 25.01 -0.05
N VAL A 67 -6.95 24.13 0.95
CA VAL A 67 -7.92 24.19 2.07
C VAL A 67 -7.73 25.48 2.87
N LEU A 68 -6.48 25.81 3.22
CA LEU A 68 -6.19 27.05 3.96
C LEU A 68 -6.67 28.28 3.18
N GLU A 69 -6.39 28.32 1.88
CA GLU A 69 -6.82 29.43 1.02
C GLU A 69 -8.35 29.54 0.94
N ALA A 70 -9.05 28.41 0.79
CA ALA A 70 -10.51 28.41 0.73
C ALA A 70 -11.18 28.93 2.02
N THR A 71 -10.49 28.80 3.16
CA THR A 71 -10.96 29.23 4.48
C THR A 71 -10.43 30.60 4.93
N ARG A 72 -9.50 31.19 4.18
CA ARG A 72 -8.85 32.43 4.57
C ARG A 72 -9.86 33.59 4.64
N GLY A 73 -9.86 34.30 5.76
CA GLY A 73 -10.63 35.53 5.93
C GLY A 73 -12.15 35.34 6.00
N LEU A 74 -12.64 34.11 6.17
CA LEU A 74 -14.06 33.88 6.38
C LEU A 74 -14.51 34.52 7.70
N SER A 75 -15.65 35.23 7.67
CA SER A 75 -16.30 35.76 8.86
C SER A 75 -16.94 34.66 9.69
N GLU A 76 -17.28 34.95 10.94
CA GLU A 76 -18.00 34.00 11.81
C GLU A 76 -19.32 33.52 11.18
N ALA A 77 -20.07 34.42 10.53
CA ALA A 77 -21.29 34.06 9.83
C ALA A 77 -21.02 33.10 8.66
N GLN A 78 -19.93 33.32 7.90
CA GLN A 78 -19.54 32.45 6.79
C GLN A 78 -19.06 31.07 7.26
N TRP A 79 -18.30 31.01 8.35
CA TRP A 79 -17.87 29.77 8.98
C TRP A 79 -19.04 28.90 9.42
N ASN A 80 -20.07 29.53 9.96
CA ASN A 80 -21.22 28.87 10.58
C ASN A 80 -22.43 28.72 9.64
N PHE A 81 -22.38 29.29 8.43
CA PHE A 81 -23.46 29.15 7.46
C PHE A 81 -23.70 27.69 7.09
N LYS A 82 -24.96 27.25 7.19
CA LYS A 82 -25.41 25.91 6.78
C LYS A 82 -26.37 26.05 5.58
N PRO A 83 -26.05 25.47 4.41
CA PRO A 83 -26.95 25.48 3.25
C PRO A 83 -28.32 24.83 3.54
N ALA A 84 -28.36 23.85 4.45
CA ALA A 84 -29.57 23.21 4.95
C ALA A 84 -29.32 22.58 6.34
N PRO A 85 -30.36 22.24 7.12
CA PRO A 85 -30.20 21.69 8.47
C PRO A 85 -29.32 20.43 8.54
N ASP A 86 -29.42 19.56 7.53
CA ASP A 86 -28.69 18.30 7.39
C ASP A 86 -27.32 18.45 6.68
N ARG A 87 -26.92 19.67 6.32
CA ARG A 87 -25.65 19.95 5.62
C ARG A 87 -24.64 20.57 6.56
N TRP A 88 -23.37 20.24 6.35
CA TRP A 88 -22.29 20.81 7.12
C TRP A 88 -21.97 22.24 6.69
N SER A 89 -21.65 23.08 7.68
CA SER A 89 -21.03 24.39 7.45
C SER A 89 -19.54 24.25 7.09
N VAL A 90 -18.90 25.35 6.70
CA VAL A 90 -17.45 25.36 6.45
C VAL A 90 -16.67 24.94 7.71
N ALA A 91 -17.12 25.38 8.89
CA ALA A 91 -16.49 25.00 10.17
C ALA A 91 -16.56 23.49 10.42
N GLN A 92 -17.72 22.89 10.16
CA GLN A 92 -17.95 21.45 10.32
C GLN A 92 -17.13 20.63 9.31
N VAL A 93 -16.99 21.12 8.07
CA VAL A 93 -16.14 20.46 7.06
C VAL A 93 -14.66 20.54 7.47
N MET A 94 -14.20 21.69 7.97
CA MET A 94 -12.82 21.87 8.43
C MET A 94 -12.48 20.96 9.62
N GLU A 95 -13.37 20.87 10.61
CA GLU A 95 -13.22 19.91 11.72
C GLU A 95 -13.11 18.47 11.20
N HIS A 96 -13.95 18.10 10.23
CA HIS A 96 -13.94 16.76 9.65
C HIS A 96 -12.62 16.45 8.94
N ILE A 97 -12.05 17.38 8.17
CA ILE A 97 -10.75 17.21 7.52
C ILE A 97 -9.67 16.92 8.58
N ALA A 98 -9.60 17.77 9.61
CA ALA A 98 -8.60 17.67 10.67
C ALA A 98 -8.68 16.33 11.42
N ALA A 99 -9.89 15.91 11.80
CA ALA A 99 -10.09 14.64 12.50
C ALA A 99 -9.87 13.40 11.62
N SER A 100 -10.21 13.49 10.34
CA SER A 100 -10.10 12.36 9.41
C SER A 100 -8.64 12.01 9.14
N GLU A 101 -7.76 13.01 9.06
CA GLU A 101 -6.34 12.76 8.80
C GLU A 101 -5.69 11.94 9.92
N ASP A 102 -5.93 12.29 11.19
CA ASP A 102 -5.48 11.49 12.33
C ASP A 102 -6.05 10.07 12.29
N PHE A 103 -7.35 9.96 12.03
CA PHE A 103 -8.01 8.66 12.02
C PHE A 103 -7.45 7.77 10.91
N ILE A 104 -7.30 8.29 9.70
CA ILE A 104 -6.77 7.52 8.57
C ILE A 104 -5.31 7.16 8.85
N ARG A 105 -4.46 8.10 9.28
CA ARG A 105 -3.05 7.83 9.55
C ARG A 105 -2.85 6.86 10.73
N ASP A 106 -3.47 7.13 11.87
CA ASP A 106 -3.12 6.45 13.11
C ASP A 106 -3.97 5.19 13.33
N ASN A 107 -5.23 5.15 12.88
CA ASN A 107 -6.10 4.00 13.09
C ASN A 107 -6.22 3.08 11.90
N LEU A 108 -6.16 3.59 10.67
CA LEU A 108 -6.21 2.73 9.47
C LEU A 108 -4.80 2.38 9.02
N LEU A 109 -3.99 3.36 8.67
CA LEU A 109 -2.64 3.13 8.12
C LEU A 109 -1.72 2.42 9.12
N LYS A 110 -1.36 3.08 10.22
CA LYS A 110 -0.38 2.53 11.18
C LYS A 110 -0.84 1.25 11.87
N LYS A 111 -2.10 1.19 12.31
CA LYS A 111 -2.63 0.09 13.14
C LYS A 111 -3.28 -1.05 12.34
N LYS A 112 -3.60 -0.86 11.06
CA LYS A 112 -4.26 -1.88 10.24
C LYS A 112 -3.46 -2.20 8.98
N VAL A 113 -3.21 -1.22 8.11
CA VAL A 113 -2.48 -1.46 6.85
C VAL A 113 -1.09 -1.99 7.13
N MET A 114 -0.28 -1.30 7.93
CA MET A 114 1.14 -1.65 8.12
C MET A 114 1.40 -2.96 8.89
N VAL A 115 0.34 -3.65 9.31
CA VAL A 115 0.40 -4.94 10.01
C VAL A 115 -0.45 -6.01 9.33
N SER A 116 -1.09 -5.70 8.20
CA SER A 116 -1.91 -6.65 7.45
C SER A 116 -1.04 -7.55 6.56
N PRO A 117 -1.58 -8.62 5.97
CA PRO A 117 -0.83 -9.39 4.98
C PRO A 117 -0.43 -8.56 3.75
N SER A 118 0.60 -9.02 3.05
CA SER A 118 0.97 -8.47 1.75
C SER A 118 -0.14 -8.61 0.72
N GLY A 119 -0.14 -7.72 -0.27
CA GLY A 119 -1.08 -7.77 -1.37
C GLY A 119 -0.86 -8.97 -2.29
N PRO A 120 -1.85 -9.32 -3.12
CA PRO A 120 -1.68 -10.35 -4.14
C PRO A 120 -0.50 -10.02 -5.07
N PRO A 121 0.21 -11.03 -5.61
CA PRO A 121 1.27 -10.79 -6.57
C PRO A 121 0.72 -10.15 -7.85
N GLY A 122 1.52 -9.29 -8.49
CA GLY A 122 1.16 -8.65 -9.75
C GLY A 122 0.15 -7.50 -9.63
N ARG A 123 -0.02 -6.90 -8.44
CA ARG A 123 -0.78 -5.64 -8.29
C ARG A 123 -0.22 -4.57 -9.22
N ASP A 124 -1.10 -3.91 -9.95
CA ASP A 124 -0.80 -2.69 -10.68
C ASP A 124 -0.89 -1.50 -9.71
N LEU A 125 0.26 -1.15 -9.12
CA LEU A 125 0.37 -0.06 -8.16
C LEU A 125 0.04 1.29 -8.80
N ALA A 126 0.47 1.53 -10.04
CA ALA A 126 0.23 2.79 -10.73
C ALA A 126 -1.28 3.01 -10.96
N LYS A 127 -1.99 1.97 -11.42
CA LYS A 127 -3.44 2.03 -11.59
C LYS A 127 -4.17 2.31 -10.28
N THR A 128 -3.71 1.73 -9.19
CA THR A 128 -4.35 1.92 -7.87
C THR A 128 -4.06 3.32 -7.32
N ASP A 129 -2.81 3.81 -7.44
CA ASP A 129 -2.43 5.19 -7.13
C ASP A 129 -3.33 6.20 -7.88
N GLU A 130 -3.48 6.01 -9.20
CA GLU A 130 -4.34 6.85 -10.06
C GLU A 130 -5.82 6.76 -9.67
N ALA A 131 -6.31 5.56 -9.34
CA ALA A 131 -7.68 5.36 -8.89
C ALA A 131 -7.97 6.12 -7.58
N VAL A 132 -7.04 6.10 -6.61
CA VAL A 132 -7.17 6.89 -5.38
C VAL A 132 -7.29 8.38 -5.72
N MET A 133 -6.38 8.89 -6.56
CA MET A 133 -6.33 10.30 -6.91
C MET A 133 -7.54 10.76 -7.75
N ALA A 134 -8.16 9.88 -8.53
CA ALA A 134 -9.32 10.20 -9.35
C ALA A 134 -10.65 10.02 -8.61
N MET A 135 -10.83 8.89 -7.90
CA MET A 135 -12.14 8.49 -7.38
C MET A 135 -12.44 9.08 -6.00
N VAL A 136 -11.44 9.22 -5.11
CA VAL A 136 -11.69 9.75 -3.77
C VAL A 136 -12.17 11.22 -3.82
N PRO A 137 -11.53 12.12 -4.62
CA PRO A 137 -11.97 13.50 -4.69
C PRO A 137 -13.31 13.71 -5.40
N ASP A 138 -13.86 12.70 -6.06
CA ASP A 138 -15.12 12.81 -6.82
C ASP A 138 -16.33 12.90 -5.89
N ARG A 139 -17.00 14.05 -5.91
CA ARG A 139 -18.18 14.33 -5.08
C ARG A 139 -19.52 14.00 -5.76
N SER A 140 -19.52 13.37 -6.94
CA SER A 140 -20.75 12.95 -7.63
C SER A 140 -21.65 12.06 -6.75
N HIS A 141 -21.05 11.33 -5.81
CA HIS A 141 -21.74 10.54 -4.78
C HIS A 141 -21.39 11.04 -3.39
N LYS A 142 -22.38 11.20 -2.51
CA LYS A 142 -22.19 11.65 -1.12
C LYS A 142 -22.04 10.44 -0.19
N ALA A 143 -21.06 10.51 0.70
CA ALA A 143 -20.81 9.48 1.72
C ALA A 143 -21.17 10.04 3.10
N GLN A 144 -21.61 9.15 4.00
CA GLN A 144 -21.80 9.48 5.41
C GLN A 144 -20.50 9.24 6.16
N ALA A 145 -20.12 10.19 7.01
CA ALA A 145 -18.94 10.01 7.86
C ALA A 145 -19.23 8.97 8.95
N PRO A 146 -18.25 8.14 9.33
CA PRO A 146 -18.38 7.27 10.48
C PRO A 146 -18.52 8.11 11.75
N GLY A 147 -19.21 7.59 12.77
CA GLY A 147 -19.56 8.30 14.00
C GLY A 147 -18.42 9.15 14.60
N PRO A 148 -17.21 8.62 14.83
CA PRO A 148 -16.10 9.37 15.41
C PRO A 148 -15.63 10.58 14.58
N LEU A 149 -15.98 10.64 13.28
CA LEU A 149 -15.59 11.71 12.36
C LEU A 149 -16.74 12.70 12.09
N VAL A 150 -17.90 12.51 12.72
CA VAL A 150 -18.97 13.51 12.69
C VAL A 150 -18.55 14.74 13.51
N PRO A 151 -18.65 15.96 12.97
CA PRO A 151 -18.25 17.19 13.67
C PRO A 151 -19.02 17.40 14.99
N THR A 152 -18.29 17.71 16.06
CA THR A 152 -18.81 17.95 17.42
C THR A 152 -18.26 19.23 18.04
N ASN A 153 -17.62 20.10 17.25
CA ASN A 153 -16.79 21.20 17.72
C ASN A 153 -15.62 20.74 18.63
N ARG A 154 -15.00 19.60 18.30
CA ARG A 154 -13.98 18.97 19.17
C ARG A 154 -12.71 19.82 19.37
N TYR A 155 -12.43 20.73 18.45
CA TYR A 155 -11.28 21.64 18.51
C TYR A 155 -11.67 23.06 18.98
N GLY A 156 -12.91 23.24 19.45
CA GLY A 156 -13.41 24.49 20.04
C GLY A 156 -13.75 25.61 19.05
N SER A 157 -13.03 25.72 17.94
CA SER A 157 -13.28 26.73 16.90
C SER A 157 -12.82 26.31 15.50
N PRO A 158 -13.19 27.05 14.44
CA PRO A 158 -12.60 26.89 13.11
C PRO A 158 -11.08 27.01 13.10
N GLU A 159 -10.52 28.00 13.81
CA GLU A 159 -9.08 28.21 13.94
C GLU A 159 -8.41 27.05 14.69
N GLY A 160 -9.07 26.51 15.71
CA GLY A 160 -8.64 25.29 16.39
C GLY A 160 -8.57 24.09 15.43
N SER A 161 -9.56 23.95 14.55
CA SER A 161 -9.59 22.90 13.52
C SER A 161 -8.49 23.09 12.47
N VAL A 162 -8.24 24.34 12.03
CA VAL A 162 -7.14 24.68 11.12
C VAL A 162 -5.78 24.38 11.76
N LYS A 163 -5.58 24.78 13.02
CA LYS A 163 -4.36 24.49 13.78
C LYS A 163 -4.11 22.98 13.85
N HIS A 164 -5.12 22.21 14.25
CA HIS A 164 -5.02 20.75 14.35
C HIS A 164 -4.74 20.10 13.00
N PHE A 165 -5.37 20.59 11.93
CA PHE A 165 -5.09 20.13 10.57
C PHE A 165 -3.62 20.33 10.17
N LEU A 166 -3.03 21.50 10.47
CA LEU A 166 -1.62 21.76 10.18
C LEU A 166 -0.67 20.82 10.96
N GLU A 167 -0.95 20.59 12.24
CA GLU A 167 -0.18 19.67 13.10
C GLU A 167 -0.28 18.22 12.60
N SER A 168 -1.49 17.78 12.26
CA SER A 168 -1.75 16.46 11.70
C SER A 168 -1.04 16.28 10.36
N ARG A 169 -1.10 17.30 9.49
CA ARG A 169 -0.45 17.29 8.18
C ARG A 169 1.06 17.17 8.28
N ALA A 170 1.70 17.95 9.16
CA ALA A 170 3.13 17.82 9.42
C ALA A 170 3.52 16.42 9.90
N THR A 171 2.68 15.81 10.76
CA THR A 171 2.89 14.44 11.25
C THR A 171 2.75 13.41 10.13
N THR A 172 1.79 13.58 9.21
CA THR A 172 1.62 12.71 8.03
C THR A 172 2.80 12.82 7.07
N GLU A 173 3.26 14.03 6.77
CA GLU A 173 4.42 14.27 5.90
C GLU A 173 5.70 13.66 6.49
N GLU A 174 5.91 13.79 7.79
CA GLU A 174 7.05 13.19 8.48
C GLU A 174 6.97 11.65 8.46
N TYR A 175 5.78 11.10 8.69
CA TYR A 175 5.56 9.65 8.61
C TYR A 175 5.90 9.11 7.20
N LEU A 176 5.48 9.80 6.14
CA LEU A 176 5.80 9.43 4.76
C LEU A 176 7.32 9.48 4.48
N LYS A 177 8.05 10.44 5.07
CA LYS A 177 9.50 10.60 4.89
C LYS A 177 10.29 9.51 5.61
N THR A 178 9.86 9.11 6.80
CA THR A 178 10.65 8.25 7.70
C THR A 178 10.27 6.78 7.64
N THR A 179 9.12 6.43 7.06
CA THR A 179 8.61 5.05 7.06
C THR A 179 9.01 4.29 5.78
N SER A 180 9.64 3.12 5.96
CA SER A 180 9.88 2.14 4.89
C SER A 180 8.70 1.16 4.75
N GLY A 181 8.70 0.34 3.70
CA GLY A 181 7.71 -0.72 3.54
C GLY A 181 6.27 -0.25 3.30
N LEU A 182 6.07 1.00 2.86
CA LEU A 182 4.73 1.55 2.57
C LEU A 182 3.99 0.81 1.44
N ARG A 183 4.66 -0.09 0.71
CA ARG A 183 4.07 -0.90 -0.36
C ARG A 183 3.87 -2.37 0.04
N ASP A 184 4.22 -2.74 1.27
CA ASP A 184 4.41 -4.14 1.66
C ASP A 184 3.13 -4.83 2.06
N HIS A 185 2.18 -4.06 2.59
CA HIS A 185 0.97 -4.55 3.24
C HIS A 185 -0.25 -3.84 2.67
N VAL A 186 -1.37 -4.55 2.56
CA VAL A 186 -2.61 -4.01 2.01
C VAL A 186 -3.82 -4.28 2.90
N MET A 187 -4.80 -3.38 2.86
CA MET A 187 -6.14 -3.65 3.39
C MET A 187 -7.22 -3.16 2.41
N ASP A 188 -8.47 -3.52 2.67
CA ASP A 188 -9.58 -2.96 1.90
C ASP A 188 -9.72 -1.46 2.18
N GLY A 189 -9.82 -0.68 1.11
CA GLY A 189 -10.07 0.75 1.11
C GLY A 189 -11.09 1.14 0.02
N PRO A 190 -11.35 2.44 -0.16
CA PRO A 190 -12.41 2.93 -1.03
C PRO A 190 -12.32 2.52 -2.51
N VAL A 191 -11.11 2.21 -3.01
CA VAL A 191 -10.87 1.82 -4.40
C VAL A 191 -10.37 0.38 -4.55
N GLY A 192 -10.61 -0.46 -3.54
CA GLY A 192 -10.15 -1.85 -3.49
C GLY A 192 -9.02 -2.06 -2.48
N LYS A 193 -8.15 -3.04 -2.73
CA LYS A 193 -6.99 -3.31 -1.86
C LYS A 193 -5.96 -2.19 -2.01
N MET A 194 -5.70 -1.49 -0.91
CA MET A 194 -4.80 -0.35 -0.86
C MET A 194 -3.64 -0.59 0.12
N ASP A 195 -2.44 -0.19 -0.28
CA ASP A 195 -1.22 -0.21 0.54
C ASP A 195 -0.99 1.07 1.34
N GLY A 196 0.08 1.09 2.13
CA GLY A 196 0.38 2.20 3.02
C GLY A 196 0.61 3.53 2.28
N TYR A 197 1.23 3.50 1.11
CA TYR A 197 1.41 4.68 0.28
C TYR A 197 0.08 5.19 -0.29
N GLU A 198 -0.77 4.28 -0.76
CA GLU A 198 -2.11 4.62 -1.28
C GLU A 198 -3.02 5.18 -0.18
N PHE A 199 -2.84 4.76 1.07
CA PHE A 199 -3.51 5.39 2.23
C PHE A 199 -2.98 6.79 2.54
N VAL A 200 -1.71 7.10 2.25
CA VAL A 200 -1.20 8.49 2.31
C VAL A 200 -1.78 9.33 1.17
N LEU A 201 -1.88 8.79 -0.05
CA LEU A 201 -2.59 9.47 -1.15
C LEU A 201 -4.06 9.70 -0.81
N PHE A 202 -4.69 8.74 -0.12
CA PHE A 202 -6.07 8.87 0.34
C PHE A 202 -6.27 10.06 1.30
N ILE A 203 -5.33 10.30 2.21
CA ILE A 203 -5.38 11.47 3.11
C ILE A 203 -5.39 12.79 2.32
N ALA A 204 -4.49 12.93 1.33
CA ALA A 204 -4.46 14.12 0.48
C ALA A 204 -5.75 14.25 -0.35
N ALA A 205 -6.17 13.17 -1.01
CA ALA A 205 -7.37 13.13 -1.84
C ALA A 205 -8.66 13.40 -1.04
N HIS A 206 -8.73 12.96 0.21
CA HIS A 206 -9.82 13.27 1.13
C HIS A 206 -9.89 14.78 1.44
N SER A 207 -8.73 15.42 1.65
CA SER A 207 -8.68 16.88 1.78
C SER A 207 -9.19 17.59 0.53
N GLU A 208 -8.81 17.13 -0.66
CA GLU A 208 -9.33 17.68 -1.93
C GLU A 208 -10.85 17.47 -2.05
N ARG A 209 -11.34 16.28 -1.70
CA ARG A 209 -12.77 15.99 -1.66
C ARG A 209 -13.51 16.99 -0.78
N HIS A 210 -12.99 17.32 0.39
CA HIS A 210 -13.67 18.23 1.32
C HIS A 210 -13.42 19.71 1.03
N LEU A 211 -12.34 20.07 0.33
CA LEU A 211 -12.20 21.37 -0.31
C LEU A 211 -13.36 21.64 -1.29
N LYS A 212 -13.69 20.66 -2.14
CA LYS A 212 -14.85 20.79 -3.05
C LYS A 212 -16.15 20.99 -2.27
N GLN A 213 -16.30 20.37 -1.10
CA GLN A 213 -17.45 20.60 -0.22
C GLN A 213 -17.49 22.02 0.36
N ILE A 214 -16.34 22.56 0.78
CA ILE A 214 -16.25 23.95 1.25
C ILE A 214 -16.69 24.89 0.13
N ASN A 215 -16.23 24.64 -1.10
CA ASN A 215 -16.61 25.44 -2.25
C ASN A 215 -18.11 25.32 -2.61
N GLU A 216 -18.71 24.13 -2.45
CA GLU A 216 -20.17 23.94 -2.58
C GLU A 216 -20.94 24.81 -1.56
N VAL A 217 -20.49 24.87 -0.30
CA VAL A 217 -21.13 25.70 0.73
C VAL A 217 -21.00 27.18 0.39
N LYS A 218 -19.82 27.63 -0.06
CA LYS A 218 -19.55 29.02 -0.44
C LYS A 218 -20.29 29.46 -1.69
N ALA A 219 -20.67 28.52 -2.55
CA ALA A 219 -21.43 28.77 -3.77
C ALA A 219 -22.95 28.88 -3.54
N ASP A 220 -23.43 28.63 -2.31
CA ASP A 220 -24.84 28.79 -1.99
C ASP A 220 -25.27 30.27 -2.18
N PRO A 221 -26.42 30.55 -2.83
CA PRO A 221 -26.89 31.93 -3.02
C PRO A 221 -27.11 32.72 -1.73
N ASN A 222 -27.35 32.02 -0.61
CA ASN A 222 -27.56 32.62 0.71
C ASN A 222 -26.29 32.67 1.56
N PHE A 223 -25.14 32.24 1.02
CA PHE A 223 -23.87 32.35 1.72
C PHE A 223 -23.60 33.83 2.08
N PRO A 224 -23.25 34.16 3.34
CA PRO A 224 -23.09 35.54 3.75
C PRO A 224 -22.02 36.25 2.92
N LYS A 225 -22.35 37.46 2.46
CA LYS A 225 -21.40 38.33 1.74
C LYS A 225 -20.43 38.98 2.74
N SER A 226 -19.22 39.21 2.26
CA SER A 226 -18.18 39.97 2.97
C SER A 226 -18.58 41.42 3.20
#